data_AF-A0A6A9T3W9-F1
#
_entry.id   AF-A0A6A9T3W9-F1
#
_cell.length_a   1.000
_cell.length_b   1.000
_cell.length_c   1.000
_cell.angle_alpha   90.00
_cell.angle_beta   90.00
_cell.angle_gamma   90.00
#
_symmetry.space_group_name_H-M   'P 1'
#
loop_
_entity.id
_entity.type
_entity.pdbx_description
1 polymer ?
#
loop_
_entity_poly.entity_id
_entity_poly.type
_entity_poly.pdbx_seq_one_letter_code
_entity_poly.pdbx_strand_id
1 'polypeptide(L)' 'MTPPETLREEVAFVAYHFGWDRETVLSLSHRERRQWCDQISAINDRRNEQAGDADRSGGGIELTNPAGR' A
#
# COMPACT_ATOMS: atom_id res chain seq x y z
N MET A 1 13.17 3.91 -22.23
CA MET A 1 13.16 2.45 -22.43
C MET A 1 13.20 1.84 -21.04
N THR A 2 12.16 1.13 -20.64
CA THR A 2 12.04 0.60 -19.27
C THR A 2 12.88 -0.66 -19.14
N PRO A 3 13.70 -0.81 -18.10
CA PRO A 3 14.46 -2.05 -17.86
C PRO A 3 13.50 -3.24 -17.71
N PRO A 4 13.86 -4.44 -18.20
CA PRO A 4 13.01 -5.63 -18.16
C PRO A 4 12.75 -6.15 -16.73
N GLU A 5 13.56 -5.70 -15.78
CA GLU A 5 13.46 -5.98 -14.34
C GLU A 5 12.31 -5.17 -13.74
N THR A 6 12.35 -3.85 -13.95
CA THR A 6 11.32 -2.89 -13.53
C THR A 6 9.94 -3.22 -14.12
N LEU A 7 9.89 -3.70 -15.37
CA LEU A 7 8.63 -4.09 -16.01
C LEU A 7 7.95 -5.25 -15.26
N ARG A 8 8.72 -6.26 -14.81
CA ARG A 8 8.14 -7.42 -14.09
C ARG A 8 7.62 -7.01 -12.72
N GLU A 9 8.33 -6.14 -12.03
CA GLU A 9 7.91 -5.60 -10.73
C GLU A 9 6.63 -4.77 -10.84
N GLU A 10 6.55 -3.84 -11.82
CA GLU A 10 5.34 -3.06 -12.08
C GLU A 10 4.13 -3.96 -12.38
N VAL A 11 4.32 -4.99 -13.21
CA VAL A 11 3.26 -5.94 -13.58
C VAL A 11 2.79 -6.75 -12.38
N ALA A 12 3.72 -7.28 -11.57
CA ALA A 12 3.40 -8.05 -10.38
C ALA A 12 2.67 -7.20 -9.33
N PHE A 13 3.10 -5.95 -9.14
CA PHE A 13 2.50 -5.02 -8.18
C PHE A 13 1.05 -4.68 -8.55
N VAL A 14 0.79 -4.33 -9.81
CA VAL A 14 -0.58 -4.02 -10.28
C VAL A 14 -1.47 -5.26 -10.25
N ALA A 15 -0.98 -6.42 -10.71
CA ALA A 15 -1.74 -7.67 -10.71
C ALA A 15 -2.12 -8.11 -9.28
N TYR A 16 -1.20 -7.97 -8.32
CA TYR A 16 -1.46 -8.31 -6.91
C TYR A 16 -2.52 -7.41 -6.26
N HIS A 17 -2.53 -6.12 -6.58
CA HIS A 17 -3.46 -5.17 -5.95
C HIS A 17 -4.86 -5.15 -6.58
N PHE A 18 -4.98 -5.36 -7.89
CA PHE A 18 -6.27 -5.33 -8.59
C PHE A 18 -6.84 -6.71 -8.94
N GLY A 19 -6.04 -7.78 -8.79
CA GLY A 19 -6.42 -9.13 -9.23
C GLY A 19 -6.50 -9.28 -10.75
N TRP A 20 -5.87 -8.38 -11.51
CA TRP A 20 -5.84 -8.45 -12.97
C TRP A 20 -4.89 -9.54 -13.45
N ASP A 21 -5.24 -10.18 -14.56
CA ASP A 21 -4.35 -11.13 -15.21
C ASP A 21 -3.09 -10.44 -15.76
N ARG A 22 -1.97 -11.17 -15.75
CA ARG A 22 -0.68 -10.71 -16.26
C ARG A 22 -0.78 -10.17 -17.68
N GLU A 23 -1.54 -10.81 -18.57
CA GLU A 23 -1.69 -10.35 -19.96
C GLU A 23 -2.40 -9.00 -20.04
N THR A 24 -3.40 -8.77 -19.20
CA THR A 24 -4.12 -7.50 -19.12
C THR A 24 -3.19 -6.36 -18.67
N VAL A 25 -2.26 -6.61 -17.76
CA VAL A 25 -1.31 -5.57 -17.30
C VAL A 25 -0.19 -5.34 -18.33
N LEU A 26 0.21 -6.39 -19.06
CA LEU A 26 1.20 -6.29 -20.14
C LEU A 26 0.66 -5.56 -21.37
N SER A 27 -0.64 -5.62 -21.64
CA SER A 27 -1.28 -4.93 -22.78
C SER A 27 -1.35 -3.41 -22.59
N LEU A 28 -1.29 -2.92 -21.34
CA LEU A 28 -1.21 -1.49 -21.03
C LEU A 28 0.09 -0.88 -21.57
N SER A 29 0.06 0.41 -21.89
CA SER A 29 1.30 1.14 -22.15
C SER A 29 2.12 1.29 -20.87
N HIS A 30 3.44 1.49 -20.99
CA HIS A 30 4.29 1.76 -19.81
C HIS A 30 3.82 2.99 -19.02
N ARG A 31 3.28 4.00 -19.72
CA ARG A 31 2.72 5.20 -19.09
C ARG A 31 1.50 4.88 -18.23
N GLU A 32 0.61 4.03 -18.72
CA GLU A 32 -0.57 3.59 -17.97
C GLU A 32 -0.18 2.74 -16.76
N ARG A 33 0.75 1.79 -16.90
CA ARG A 33 1.26 1.00 -15.77
C ARG A 33 1.85 1.88 -14.66
N ARG A 34 2.63 2.89 -15.03
CA ARG A 34 3.18 3.89 -14.10
C ARG A 34 2.08 4.66 -13.37
N GLN A 35 1.07 5.12 -14.10
CA GLN A 35 -0.04 5.86 -13.52
C GLN A 35 -0.87 5.01 -12.54
N TRP A 36 -1.03 3.71 -12.82
CA TRP A 36 -1.65 2.76 -11.89
C TRP A 36 -0.81 2.52 -10.64
N CYS A 37 0.52 2.39 -10.76
CA CYS A 37 1.40 2.27 -9.60
C CYS A 37 1.30 3.50 -8.69
N ASP A 38 1.31 4.71 -9.25
CA ASP A 38 1.14 5.96 -8.49
C ASP A 38 -0.22 6.02 -7.78
N GLN A 39 -1.30 5.58 -8.43
CA GLN A 39 -2.63 5.52 -7.80
C GLN A 39 -2.70 4.51 -6.64
N ILE A 40 -2.12 3.32 -6.81
CA ILE A 40 -2.08 2.29 -5.76
C ILE A 40 -1.34 2.85 -4.53
N SER A 41 -0.17 3.47 -4.74
CA SER A 41 0.60 4.09 -3.66
C SER A 41 -0.20 5.19 -2.96
N ALA A 42 -0.86 6.09 -3.71
CA ALA A 42 -1.68 7.15 -3.14
C ALA A 42 -2.88 6.62 -2.30
N ILE A 43 -3.50 5.52 -2.73
CA ILE A 43 -4.58 4.87 -1.97
C ILE A 43 -4.03 4.23 -0.69
N ASN A 44 -2.88 3.56 -0.77
CA ASN A 44 -2.25 2.92 0.38
C ASN A 44 -1.78 3.95 1.41
N ASP A 45 -1.17 5.06 0.98
CA ASP A 45 -0.77 6.15 1.86
C ASP A 45 -1.98 6.70 2.61
N ARG A 46 -3.08 7.03 1.89
CA ARG A 46 -4.30 7.54 2.52
C ARG A 46 -4.91 6.55 3.52
N ARG A 47 -4.88 5.25 3.22
CA ARG A 47 -5.37 4.21 4.15
C ARG A 47 -4.50 4.11 5.39
N ASN A 48 -3.18 4.21 5.23
CA ASN A 48 -2.23 4.15 6.33
C ASN A 48 -2.31 5.40 7.23
N GLU A 49 -2.54 6.58 6.65
CA GLU A 49 -2.79 7.83 7.39
C GLU A 49 -4.05 7.73 8.27
N GLN A 50 -5.14 7.16 7.73
CA GLN A 50 -6.38 6.91 8.50
C GLN A 50 -6.19 5.87 9.60
N ALA A 51 -5.37 4.83 9.37
CA ALA A 51 -5.08 3.82 10.38
C ALA A 51 -4.16 4.36 11.50
N GLY A 52 -3.22 5.24 11.15
CA GLY A 52 -2.28 5.86 12.11
C GLY A 52 -2.91 6.92 13.01
N ASP A 53 -4.04 7.53 12.61
CA ASP A 53 -4.77 8.48 13.45
C ASP A 53 -5.62 7.78 14.53
N ALA A 54 -6.10 6.56 14.23
CA ALA A 54 -6.85 5.73 15.19
C ALA A 54 -5.96 5.19 16.33
N ASP A 55 -4.66 4.97 16.08
CA ASP A 55 -3.69 4.51 17.08
C ASP A 55 -3.32 5.61 18.10
N ARG A 56 -3.35 6.89 17.71
CA ARG A 56 -2.98 8.01 18.59
C ARG A 56 -4.07 8.47 19.56
N SER A 57 -5.30 7.98 19.41
CA SER A 57 -6.40 8.22 20.38
C SER A 57 -6.57 7.08 21.41
N GLY A 58 -5.74 6.04 21.36
CA GLY A 58 -5.67 5.02 22.39
C GLY A 58 -4.96 5.55 23.63
N GLY A 59 -5.76 5.95 24.63
CA GLY A 59 -5.30 6.54 25.88
C GLY A 59 -4.14 5.80 26.52
N GLY A 60 -3.26 6.57 27.17
CA GLY A 60 -2.22 6.03 28.03
C GLY A 60 -2.83 5.01 28.98
N ILE A 61 -2.40 3.76 28.85
CA ILE A 61 -2.67 2.72 29.84
C ILE A 61 -1.90 3.17 31.08
N GLU A 62 -2.54 3.94 31.96
CA GLU A 62 -2.02 4.22 33.29
C GLU A 62 -1.94 2.87 34.00
N LEU A 63 -0.73 2.33 34.09
CA LEU A 63 -0.38 1.22 34.97
C LEU A 63 -0.50 1.72 36.41
N THR A 64 -1.73 1.86 36.91
CA THR A 64 -1.97 2.02 38.34
C THR A 64 -1.57 0.72 39.01
N ASN A 65 -0.51 0.79 39.80
CA ASN A 65 0.06 -0.30 40.56
C ASN A 65 -0.76 -0.48 41.85
N PRO A 66 -1.51 -1.58 42.05
CA PRO A 66 -2.17 -1.84 43.31
C PRO A 66 -1.31 -2.78 44.16
N ALA A 67 -0.27 -2.24 44.80
CA ALA A 67 0.32 -2.84 45.98
C ALA A 67 -0.04 -1.90 47.15
N GLY A 68 -1.11 -2.14 47.92
CA GLY A 68 -1.37 -3.38 48.63
C GLY A 68 -0.59 -3.36 49.94
N ARG A 69 -0.99 -2.46 50.85
CA ARG A 69 -0.55 -2.41 52.24
C ARG A 69 -1.70 -2.85 53.14
#